data_AF-A0A924WA29-F1
#
_entry.id   AF-A0A924WA29-F1
#
_cell.length_a   1.000
_cell.length_b   1.000
_cell.length_c   1.000
_cell.angle_alpha   90.00
_cell.angle_beta   90.00
_cell.angle_gamma   90.00
#
_symmetry.space_group_name_H-M   'P 1'
#
loop_
_entity.id
_entity.type
_entity.pdbx_description
1 polymer ?
#
loop_
_entity_poly.entity_id
_entity_poly.type
_entity_poly.pdbx_seq_one_letter_code
_entity_poly.pdbx_strand_id
1 'polypeptide(L)'
;MTFRDLGSRQYSRPRFVAATFGLLAIAGTASIGVAQEAAKPTAPSSPVAVTIPSDEAPLSLKDQEKQIRKLRLKFLGSINKTELRQLGIAKLRQYTDPLIFPRMLEIFRRDKPDVRSALLDHFNDQKSEEGDATLAWAAVFEKDAWYRAEASARLVKRVEVLRQQGAEKRAAASATANVPVAAPAPSTPSSKNILVDPDVPWRVKKIISSGVQQEDDTIAGAAGNLAGDLNLFEVIPLLINTQVQGGGAAGAGGGNDGALAFIMVGTQQAFVSDLTPVVGTNAVGFDPTLAVVTSGTVLRIDGASVITYRTIIHYALTRLANAAWDGRKTEPLGFDQKKWAEWYNKELLPYRQQVAAGTVTNPK
;
A
#
# COMPACT_ATOMS: atom_id res chain seq x y z
N MET A 1 47.39 -7.52 -11.48
CA MET A 1 46.17 -6.69 -11.59
C MET A 1 45.37 -6.90 -10.32
N THR A 2 45.45 -5.96 -9.39
CA THR A 2 44.96 -6.07 -8.01
C THR A 2 43.49 -5.66 -7.90
N PHE A 3 42.69 -6.55 -7.32
CA PHE A 3 41.27 -6.36 -7.03
C PHE A 3 41.09 -5.25 -5.98
N ARG A 4 40.37 -4.20 -6.36
CA ARG A 4 40.07 -3.05 -5.51
C ARG A 4 38.85 -3.36 -4.65
N ASP A 5 39.11 -3.34 -3.35
CA ASP A 5 38.23 -3.35 -2.21
C ASP A 5 37.01 -2.41 -2.37
N LEU A 6 35.80 -2.97 -2.31
CA LEU A 6 34.53 -2.24 -2.30
C LEU A 6 34.05 -2.15 -0.85
N GLY A 7 34.29 -0.99 -0.26
CA GLY A 7 33.95 -0.66 1.12
C GLY A 7 32.47 -0.88 1.45
N SER A 8 32.24 -1.70 2.47
CA SER A 8 30.97 -1.89 3.16
C SER A 8 30.55 -0.58 3.84
N ARG A 9 29.58 0.13 3.26
CA ARG A 9 28.85 1.20 3.98
C ARG A 9 27.91 0.54 4.98
N GLN A 10 28.35 0.47 6.24
CA GLN A 10 27.47 0.17 7.36
C GLN A 10 26.42 1.28 7.49
N TYR A 11 25.15 0.93 7.26
CA TYR A 11 24.02 1.76 7.67
C TYR A 11 23.87 1.63 9.19
N SER A 12 24.35 2.62 9.92
CA SER A 12 24.09 2.79 11.34
C SER A 12 22.59 3.00 11.55
N ARG A 13 21.91 2.03 12.17
CA ARG A 13 20.52 2.16 12.60
C ARG A 13 20.46 3.19 13.75
N PRO A 14 19.51 4.15 13.74
CA PRO A 14 19.29 4.99 14.91
C PRO A 14 18.80 4.11 16.06
N ARG A 15 19.56 4.10 17.16
CA ARG A 15 19.14 3.52 18.44
C ARG A 15 17.96 4.34 18.97
N PHE A 16 16.76 3.77 18.95
CA PHE A 16 15.65 4.26 19.76
C PHE A 16 16.00 4.01 21.23
N VAL A 17 16.33 5.08 21.95
CA VAL A 17 16.45 5.08 23.40
C VAL A 17 15.02 5.06 23.95
N ALA A 18 14.62 3.93 24.53
CA ALA A 18 13.40 3.83 25.32
C ALA A 18 13.60 4.67 26.59
N ALA A 19 12.97 5.85 26.63
CA ALA A 19 12.88 6.64 27.85
C ALA A 19 11.84 6.00 28.77
N THR A 20 12.33 5.37 29.83
CA THR A 20 11.54 4.88 30.97
C THR A 20 10.89 6.08 31.66
N PHE A 21 9.59 6.30 31.42
CA PHE A 21 8.81 7.28 32.18
C PHE A 21 8.56 6.72 33.58
N GLY A 22 9.28 7.28 34.56
CA GLY A 22 9.06 7.03 35.98
C GLY A 22 7.68 7.54 36.40
N LEU A 23 6.94 6.65 37.05
CA LEU A 23 5.65 6.88 37.69
C LEU A 23 5.88 7.78 38.93
N LEU A 24 5.64 9.08 38.80
CA LEU A 24 5.61 10.00 39.95
C LEU A 24 4.17 10.09 40.46
N ALA A 25 3.91 9.45 41.61
CA ALA A 25 2.68 9.63 42.35
C ALA A 25 2.66 11.03 42.99
N ILE A 26 1.71 11.87 42.59
CA ILE A 26 1.41 13.13 43.28
C ILE A 26 0.09 12.95 44.02
N ALA A 27 0.18 12.70 45.32
CA ALA A 27 -0.89 12.91 46.27
C ALA A 27 -0.86 14.38 46.72
N GLY A 28 -1.98 15.08 46.64
CA GLY A 28 -2.04 16.48 47.04
C GLY A 28 -3.39 17.13 46.74
N THR A 29 -4.39 16.75 47.52
CA THR A 29 -5.68 17.45 47.63
C THR A 29 -5.50 18.84 48.24
N ALA A 30 -5.89 19.90 47.51
CA ALA A 30 -6.21 21.20 48.09
C ALA A 30 -7.35 21.84 47.29
N SER A 31 -8.54 21.83 47.88
CA SER A 31 -9.76 22.43 47.37
C SER A 31 -9.71 23.94 47.60
N ILE A 32 -9.46 24.72 46.55
CA ILE A 32 -9.65 26.18 46.59
C ILE A 32 -11.05 26.46 46.04
N GLY A 33 -11.97 26.79 46.95
CA GLY A 33 -13.29 27.30 46.61
C GLY A 33 -13.18 28.70 46.03
N VAL A 34 -13.35 28.83 44.72
CA VAL A 34 -13.59 30.12 44.07
C VAL A 34 -15.10 30.30 43.98
N ALA A 35 -15.62 31.29 44.71
CA ALA A 35 -16.99 31.75 44.60
C ALA A 35 -17.23 32.26 43.16
N GLN A 36 -18.12 31.58 42.44
CA GLN A 36 -18.52 31.94 41.10
C GLN A 36 -19.70 32.91 41.19
N GLU A 37 -19.40 34.19 40.99
CA GLU A 37 -20.38 35.27 40.86
C GLU A 37 -21.19 35.06 39.57
N ALA A 38 -22.52 34.98 39.71
CA ALA A 38 -23.46 34.66 38.66
C ALA A 38 -23.57 35.82 37.65
N ALA A 39 -22.74 35.80 36.62
CA ALA A 39 -22.89 36.66 35.45
C ALA A 39 -24.03 36.15 34.56
N LYS A 40 -24.95 37.06 34.27
CA LYS A 40 -26.15 36.92 33.42
C LYS A 40 -25.77 36.41 32.01
N PRO A 41 -26.40 35.36 31.47
CA PRO A 41 -26.08 34.84 30.14
C PRO A 41 -26.56 35.81 29.05
N THR A 42 -25.64 36.59 28.48
CA THR A 42 -25.85 37.24 27.19
C THR A 42 -25.64 36.21 26.09
N ALA A 43 -26.69 35.97 25.30
CA ALA A 43 -26.71 35.00 24.21
C ALA A 43 -25.50 35.19 23.27
N PRO A 44 -24.78 34.11 22.89
CA PRO A 44 -23.77 34.19 21.85
C PRO A 44 -24.48 34.51 20.53
N SER A 45 -24.24 35.71 20.02
CA SER A 45 -24.58 36.10 18.66
C SER A 45 -23.98 35.07 17.70
N SER A 46 -24.84 34.34 16.99
CA SER A 46 -24.45 33.38 15.97
C SER A 46 -23.41 34.02 15.02
N PRO A 47 -22.30 33.32 14.70
CA PRO A 47 -21.37 33.83 13.72
C PRO A 47 -22.12 34.02 12.40
N VAL A 48 -22.22 35.29 11.98
CA VAL A 48 -22.77 35.66 10.68
C VAL A 48 -21.92 34.95 9.63
N ALA A 49 -22.50 33.94 8.99
CA ALA A 49 -21.89 33.29 7.84
C ALA A 49 -21.69 34.38 6.79
N VAL A 50 -20.45 34.84 6.61
CA VAL A 50 -20.08 35.74 5.54
C VAL A 50 -20.23 34.96 4.24
N THR A 51 -21.40 35.04 3.64
CA THR A 51 -21.66 34.55 2.28
C THR A 51 -20.91 35.50 1.35
N ILE A 52 -19.69 35.12 0.97
CA ILE A 52 -18.93 35.84 -0.06
C ILE A 52 -19.60 35.49 -1.41
N PRO A 53 -20.24 36.45 -2.11
CA PRO A 53 -20.87 36.20 -3.39
C PRO A 53 -19.80 35.74 -4.39
N SER A 54 -19.92 34.50 -4.83
CA SER A 54 -18.98 33.85 -5.75
C SER A 54 -19.52 33.92 -7.18
N ASP A 55 -19.71 35.14 -7.70
CA ASP A 55 -20.20 35.39 -9.07
C ASP A 55 -19.10 35.28 -10.15
N GLU A 56 -17.87 34.91 -9.77
CA GLU A 56 -16.81 34.62 -10.74
C GLU A 56 -17.04 33.24 -11.36
N ALA A 57 -17.13 33.18 -12.70
CA ALA A 57 -17.22 31.94 -13.44
C ALA A 57 -16.10 30.96 -13.01
N PRO A 58 -16.38 29.65 -12.92
CA PRO A 58 -15.39 28.67 -12.49
C PRO A 58 -14.15 28.76 -13.37
N LEU A 59 -13.01 29.05 -12.75
CA LEU A 59 -11.72 29.14 -13.43
C LEU A 59 -11.45 27.83 -14.19
N SER A 60 -10.93 27.95 -15.42
CA SER A 60 -10.45 26.80 -16.18
C SER A 60 -9.43 25.99 -15.38
N LEU A 61 -9.43 24.66 -15.50
CA LEU A 61 -8.48 23.77 -14.80
C LEU A 61 -7.03 24.20 -14.99
N LYS A 62 -6.68 24.66 -16.20
CA LYS A 62 -5.32 25.17 -16.49
C LYS A 62 -4.99 26.43 -15.70
N ASP A 63 -5.97 27.29 -15.47
CA ASP A 63 -5.77 28.53 -14.74
C ASP A 63 -5.75 28.28 -13.23
N GLN A 64 -6.59 27.36 -12.72
CA GLN A 64 -6.47 26.86 -11.35
C GLN A 64 -5.07 26.26 -11.10
N GLU A 65 -4.56 25.43 -12.01
CA GLU A 65 -3.22 24.85 -11.88
C GLU A 65 -2.13 25.92 -11.84
N LYS A 66 -2.19 26.92 -12.74
CA LYS A 66 -1.26 28.06 -12.74
C LYS A 66 -1.33 28.84 -11.43
N GLN A 67 -2.53 29.07 -10.90
CA GLN A 67 -2.73 29.77 -9.63
C GLN A 67 -2.15 28.99 -8.46
N ILE A 68 -2.34 27.67 -8.41
CA ILE A 68 -1.76 26.79 -7.38
C ILE A 68 -0.23 26.81 -7.46
N ARG A 69 0.36 26.76 -8.67
CA ARG A 69 1.81 26.89 -8.85
C ARG A 69 2.33 28.25 -8.39
N LYS A 70 1.60 29.33 -8.68
CA LYS A 70 1.93 30.69 -8.21
C LYS A 70 1.84 30.79 -6.68
N LEU A 71 0.82 30.19 -6.07
CA LEU A 71 0.65 30.10 -4.62
C LEU A 71 1.83 29.34 -4.00
N ARG A 72 2.21 28.21 -4.58
CA ARG A 72 3.38 27.43 -4.13
C ARG A 72 4.65 28.28 -4.13
N LEU A 73 4.95 28.98 -5.22
CA LEU A 73 6.14 29.83 -5.33
C LEU A 73 6.10 31.01 -4.34
N LYS A 74 4.93 31.63 -4.13
CA LYS A 74 4.79 32.84 -3.31
C LYS A 74 4.73 32.56 -1.81
N PHE A 75 4.21 31.41 -1.37
CA PHE A 75 3.91 31.16 0.04
C PHE A 75 4.54 29.89 0.62
N LEU A 76 4.81 28.85 -0.19
CA LEU A 76 5.08 27.51 0.35
C LEU A 76 6.50 27.00 0.07
N GLY A 77 6.98 27.04 -1.19
CA GLY A 77 8.14 26.30 -1.69
C GLY A 77 9.42 26.36 -0.82
N SER A 78 10.34 27.27 -1.15
CA SER A 78 11.59 27.44 -0.38
C SER A 78 11.44 28.38 0.83
N ILE A 79 10.23 28.88 1.09
CA ILE A 79 9.96 29.90 2.10
C ILE A 79 9.96 29.26 3.50
N ASN A 80 10.79 29.81 4.40
CA ASN A 80 10.92 29.31 5.77
C ASN A 80 10.02 30.03 6.78
N LYS A 81 9.37 31.14 6.39
CA LYS A 81 8.50 31.93 7.29
C LYS A 81 7.18 31.18 7.55
N THR A 82 7.00 30.70 8.78
CA THR A 82 5.85 29.87 9.19
C THR A 82 4.50 30.54 8.93
N GLU A 83 4.36 31.83 9.22
CA GLU A 83 3.12 32.59 9.01
C GLU A 83 2.72 32.63 7.53
N LEU A 84 3.69 32.88 6.63
CA LEU A 84 3.43 32.87 5.19
C LEU A 84 3.05 31.48 4.69
N ARG A 85 3.65 30.42 5.25
CA ARG A 85 3.27 29.05 4.91
C ARG A 85 1.85 28.72 5.38
N GLN A 86 1.49 29.09 6.61
CA GLN A 86 0.14 28.90 7.14
C GLN A 86 -0.91 29.65 6.30
N LEU A 87 -0.61 30.90 5.90
CA LEU A 87 -1.46 31.65 4.97
C LEU A 87 -1.56 30.97 3.60
N GLY A 88 -0.46 30.42 3.09
CA GLY A 88 -0.44 29.61 1.87
C GLY A 88 -1.34 28.37 1.98
N ILE A 89 -1.25 27.63 3.09
CA ILE A 89 -2.07 26.46 3.38
C ILE A 89 -3.56 26.83 3.48
N ALA A 90 -3.89 27.94 4.16
CA ALA A 90 -5.26 28.43 4.24
C ALA A 90 -5.84 28.76 2.86
N LYS A 91 -5.05 29.35 1.96
CA LYS A 91 -5.45 29.59 0.57
C LYS A 91 -5.57 28.32 -0.25
N LEU A 92 -4.74 27.30 0.03
CA LEU A 92 -4.81 26.02 -0.66
C LEU A 92 -6.16 25.32 -0.43
N ARG A 93 -6.78 25.53 0.74
CA ARG A 93 -8.10 24.96 1.07
C ARG A 93 -9.26 25.52 0.24
N GLN A 94 -9.05 26.63 -0.46
CA GLN A 94 -10.07 27.23 -1.34
C GLN A 94 -10.24 26.43 -2.64
N TYR A 95 -9.28 25.58 -3.00
CA TYR A 95 -9.34 24.73 -4.19
C TYR A 95 -10.04 23.42 -3.85
N THR A 96 -11.37 23.42 -3.93
CA THR A 96 -12.23 22.28 -3.61
C THR A 96 -12.66 21.46 -4.84
N ASP A 97 -12.27 21.90 -6.05
CA ASP A 97 -12.59 21.19 -7.29
C ASP A 97 -11.89 19.82 -7.34
N PRO A 98 -12.63 18.69 -7.36
CA PRO A 98 -12.02 17.38 -7.38
C PRO A 98 -11.07 17.11 -8.55
N LEU A 99 -11.26 17.79 -9.69
CA LEU A 99 -10.46 17.59 -10.89
C LEU A 99 -9.02 18.10 -10.71
N ILE A 100 -8.77 19.00 -9.75
CA ILE A 100 -7.44 19.54 -9.48
C ILE A 100 -6.64 18.70 -8.48
N PHE A 101 -7.27 17.81 -7.72
CA PHE A 101 -6.63 17.07 -6.63
C PHE A 101 -5.41 16.23 -7.08
N PRO A 102 -5.47 15.47 -8.20
CA PRO A 102 -4.29 14.74 -8.68
C PRO A 102 -3.13 15.68 -9.05
N ARG A 103 -3.42 16.86 -9.61
CA ARG A 103 -2.40 17.87 -9.94
C ARG A 103 -1.82 18.51 -8.70
N MET A 104 -2.60 18.71 -7.64
CA MET A 104 -2.08 19.19 -6.36
C MET A 104 -1.03 18.23 -5.80
N LEU A 105 -1.29 16.91 -5.81
CA LEU A 105 -0.31 15.92 -5.39
C LEU A 105 1.00 16.03 -6.17
N GLU A 106 0.93 16.14 -7.50
CA GLU A 106 2.10 16.30 -8.36
C GLU A 106 2.88 17.58 -8.07
N ILE A 107 2.19 18.72 -7.91
CA ILE A 107 2.79 20.04 -7.68
C ILE A 107 3.51 20.09 -6.32
N PHE A 108 2.90 19.54 -5.27
CA PHE A 108 3.40 19.57 -3.90
C PHE A 108 4.25 18.35 -3.52
N ARG A 109 4.51 17.43 -4.46
CA ARG A 109 5.21 16.15 -4.23
C ARG A 109 6.56 16.29 -3.52
N ARG A 110 7.28 17.38 -3.79
CA ARG A 110 8.63 17.66 -3.26
C ARG A 110 8.67 18.72 -2.16
N ASP A 111 7.51 19.19 -1.72
CA ASP A 111 7.46 20.18 -0.65
C ASP A 111 7.63 19.52 0.72
N LYS A 112 7.78 20.38 1.73
CA LYS A 112 8.04 19.97 3.11
C LYS A 112 6.88 19.15 3.69
N PRO A 113 7.16 18.28 4.69
CA PRO A 113 6.15 17.42 5.31
C PRO A 113 4.92 18.17 5.87
N ASP A 114 5.08 19.40 6.37
CA ASP A 114 3.97 20.20 6.91
C ASP A 114 2.96 20.59 5.82
N VAL A 115 3.43 21.03 4.65
CA VAL A 115 2.58 21.36 3.50
C VAL A 115 1.90 20.10 2.96
N ARG A 116 2.66 19.01 2.84
CA ARG A 116 2.16 17.72 2.36
C ARG A 116 1.09 17.14 3.31
N SER A 117 1.31 17.21 4.62
CA SER A 117 0.31 16.81 5.62
C SER A 117 -0.96 17.66 5.53
N ALA A 118 -0.80 18.99 5.43
CA ALA A 118 -1.95 19.89 5.29
C ALA A 118 -2.77 19.64 4.01
N LEU A 119 -2.14 19.16 2.94
CA LEU A 119 -2.83 18.72 1.73
C LEU A 119 -3.65 17.45 1.96
N LEU A 120 -3.13 16.48 2.71
CA LEU A 120 -3.90 15.29 3.10
C LEU A 120 -5.07 15.65 4.02
N ASP A 121 -4.86 16.58 4.96
CA ASP A 121 -5.92 17.10 5.83
C ASP A 121 -7.01 17.79 4.99
N HIS A 122 -6.64 18.58 3.97
CA HIS A 122 -7.58 19.18 3.04
C HIS A 122 -8.46 18.15 2.34
N PHE A 123 -7.87 17.09 1.76
CA PHE A 123 -8.65 16.03 1.09
C PHE A 123 -9.59 15.30 2.06
N ASN A 124 -9.13 15.04 3.28
CA ASN A 124 -9.95 14.43 4.32
C ASN A 124 -11.11 15.34 4.77
N ASP A 125 -10.86 16.66 4.87
CA ASP A 125 -11.85 17.65 5.29
C ASP A 125 -12.96 17.85 4.25
N GLN A 126 -12.70 17.60 2.96
CA GLN A 126 -13.71 17.67 1.91
C GLN A 126 -14.86 16.67 2.13
N LYS A 127 -14.61 15.57 2.85
CA LYS A 127 -15.61 14.52 3.13
C LYS A 127 -16.32 13.98 1.88
N SER A 128 -15.69 14.12 0.71
CA SER A 128 -16.22 13.68 -0.59
C SER A 128 -15.57 12.38 -1.04
N GLU A 129 -16.25 11.66 -1.93
CA GLU A 129 -15.72 10.42 -2.50
C GLU A 129 -14.43 10.68 -3.30
N GLU A 130 -14.31 11.83 -3.96
CA GLU A 130 -13.10 12.20 -4.70
C GLU A 130 -11.92 12.55 -3.78
N GLY A 131 -12.19 13.14 -2.61
CA GLY A 131 -11.19 13.34 -1.56
C GLY A 131 -10.67 12.00 -1.04
N ASP A 132 -11.58 11.08 -0.73
CA ASP A 132 -11.25 9.72 -0.28
C ASP A 132 -10.48 8.93 -1.36
N ALA A 133 -10.87 9.06 -2.62
CA ALA A 133 -10.16 8.48 -3.76
C ALA A 133 -8.73 9.05 -3.89
N THR A 134 -8.56 10.36 -3.69
CA THR A 134 -7.24 10.99 -3.74
C THR A 134 -6.35 10.52 -2.58
N LEU A 135 -6.90 10.37 -1.38
CA LEU A 135 -6.21 9.78 -0.23
C LEU A 135 -5.79 8.33 -0.51
N ALA A 136 -6.69 7.52 -1.08
CA ALA A 136 -6.37 6.16 -1.48
C ALA A 136 -5.26 6.12 -2.54
N TRP A 137 -5.30 7.02 -3.52
CA TRP A 137 -4.25 7.11 -4.53
C TRP A 137 -2.90 7.47 -3.90
N ALA A 138 -2.87 8.47 -3.02
CA ALA A 138 -1.67 8.86 -2.29
C ALA A 138 -1.15 7.73 -1.38
N ALA A 139 -2.03 6.97 -0.75
CA ALA A 139 -1.69 5.83 0.08
C ALA A 139 -1.05 4.68 -0.71
N VAL A 140 -1.38 4.52 -1.99
CA VAL A 140 -0.92 3.41 -2.82
C VAL A 140 0.27 3.79 -3.72
N PHE A 141 0.16 4.90 -4.44
CA PHE A 141 1.05 5.23 -5.57
C PHE A 141 2.17 6.20 -5.22
N GLU A 142 2.14 6.86 -4.06
CA GLU A 142 3.22 7.79 -3.71
C GLU A 142 4.52 7.06 -3.38
N LYS A 143 5.64 7.68 -3.75
CA LYS A 143 6.97 7.05 -3.58
C LYS A 143 7.42 7.05 -2.12
N ASP A 144 7.07 8.10 -1.39
CA ASP A 144 7.46 8.30 -0.01
C ASP A 144 6.60 7.46 0.95
N ALA A 145 7.26 6.56 1.69
CA ALA A 145 6.60 5.65 2.62
C ALA A 145 5.88 6.38 3.77
N TRP A 146 6.45 7.48 4.28
CA TRP A 146 5.80 8.27 5.34
C TRP A 146 4.47 8.83 4.86
N TYR A 147 4.47 9.39 3.65
CA TYR A 147 3.27 10.00 3.08
C TYR A 147 2.17 8.97 2.78
N ARG A 148 2.56 7.78 2.31
CA ARG A 148 1.60 6.67 2.14
C ARG A 148 0.93 6.28 3.47
N ALA A 149 1.71 6.19 4.54
CA ALA A 149 1.20 5.84 5.86
C ALA A 149 0.24 6.91 6.41
N GLU A 150 0.60 8.19 6.29
CA GLU A 150 -0.24 9.33 6.72
C GLU A 150 -1.57 9.41 5.94
N ALA A 151 -1.53 9.15 4.63
CA ALA A 151 -2.73 9.11 3.79
C ALA A 151 -3.62 7.91 4.17
N SER A 152 -3.02 6.73 4.39
CA SER A 152 -3.73 5.52 4.81
C SER A 152 -4.43 5.72 6.16
N ALA A 153 -3.73 6.28 7.16
CA ALA A 153 -4.28 6.51 8.49
C ALA A 153 -5.53 7.41 8.48
N ARG A 154 -5.51 8.48 7.68
CA ARG A 154 -6.66 9.38 7.51
C ARG A 154 -7.83 8.67 6.84
N LEU A 155 -7.56 7.94 5.76
CA LEU A 155 -8.59 7.20 5.04
C LEU A 155 -9.24 6.12 5.92
N VAL A 156 -8.45 5.38 6.70
CA VAL A 156 -8.96 4.36 7.64
C VAL A 156 -9.90 5.01 8.66
N LYS A 157 -9.46 6.10 9.30
CA LYS A 157 -10.29 6.85 10.26
C LYS A 157 -11.58 7.36 9.61
N ARG A 158 -11.50 7.86 8.38
CA ARG A 158 -12.66 8.36 7.63
C ARG A 158 -13.67 7.26 7.34
N VAL A 159 -13.20 6.11 6.87
CA VAL A 159 -14.03 4.93 6.58
C VAL A 159 -14.68 4.39 7.86
N GLU A 160 -14.00 4.41 9.00
CA GLU A 160 -14.59 4.00 10.27
C GLU A 160 -15.77 4.89 10.67
N VAL A 161 -15.65 6.20 10.50
CA VAL A 161 -16.76 7.14 10.69
C VAL A 161 -17.92 6.83 9.74
N LEU A 162 -17.64 6.56 8.46
CA LEU A 162 -18.67 6.20 7.48
C LEU A 162 -19.40 4.90 7.86
N ARG A 163 -18.68 3.89 8.35
CA ARG A 163 -19.27 2.63 8.85
C ARG A 163 -20.18 2.84 10.04
N GLN A 164 -19.76 3.68 11.00
CA GLN A 164 -20.59 4.03 12.16
C GLN A 164 -21.88 4.72 11.70
N GLN A 165 -21.78 5.71 10.81
CA GLN A 165 -22.94 6.40 10.23
C GLN A 165 -23.86 5.45 9.44
N GLY A 166 -23.28 4.54 8.66
CA GLY A 166 -24.03 3.51 7.93
C GLY A 166 -24.72 2.51 8.85
N ALA A 167 -24.09 2.14 9.97
CA ALA A 167 -24.68 1.28 10.99
C ALA A 167 -25.85 1.96 11.71
N GLU A 168 -25.68 3.22 12.14
CA GLU A 168 -26.75 4.03 12.76
C GLU A 168 -27.95 4.18 11.81
N LYS A 169 -27.69 4.49 10.54
CA LYS A 169 -28.75 4.62 9.51
C LYS A 169 -29.50 3.30 9.31
N ARG A 170 -28.81 2.17 9.28
CA ARG A 170 -29.42 0.82 9.17
C ARG A 170 -30.24 0.47 10.41
N ALA A 171 -29.76 0.80 11.61
CA ALA A 171 -30.48 0.60 12.85
C ALA A 171 -31.75 1.47 12.94
N ALA A 172 -31.68 2.73 12.50
CA ALA A 172 -32.85 3.61 12.41
C ALA A 172 -33.89 3.10 11.39
N ALA A 173 -33.43 2.57 10.25
CA ALA A 173 -34.31 1.99 9.24
C ALA A 173 -35.02 0.72 9.76
N SER A 174 -34.32 -0.17 10.48
CA SER A 174 -34.93 -1.38 11.05
C SER A 174 -35.91 -1.06 12.19
N ALA A 175 -35.64 -0.04 13.00
CA ALA A 175 -36.58 0.43 14.02
C ALA A 175 -37.90 0.96 13.42
N THR A 176 -37.82 1.62 12.27
CA THR A 176 -39.01 2.13 11.55
C THR A 176 -39.78 1.02 10.83
N ALA A 177 -39.08 -0.01 10.35
CA ALA A 177 -39.69 -1.17 9.68
C ALA A 177 -40.49 -2.09 10.63
N ASN A 178 -40.38 -1.91 11.94
CA ASN A 178 -41.12 -2.68 12.96
C ASN A 178 -42.59 -2.22 13.14
N VAL A 179 -43.13 -1.41 12.23
CA VAL A 179 -44.58 -1.28 12.08
C VAL A 179 -45.12 -2.64 11.62
N PRO A 180 -46.13 -3.23 12.29
CA PRO A 180 -46.61 -4.59 12.02
C PRO A 180 -47.31 -4.64 10.65
N VAL A 181 -46.50 -4.74 9.59
CA VAL A 181 -46.92 -5.16 8.26
C VAL A 181 -46.74 -6.67 8.22
N ALA A 182 -47.79 -7.40 7.83
CA ALA A 182 -47.83 -8.86 7.76
C ALA A 182 -46.53 -9.43 7.19
N ALA A 183 -45.95 -10.40 7.92
CA ALA A 183 -44.62 -10.95 7.69
C ALA A 183 -44.28 -11.12 6.20
N PRO A 184 -43.38 -10.28 5.62
CA PRO A 184 -42.87 -10.53 4.29
C PRO A 184 -42.06 -11.83 4.33
N ALA A 185 -42.27 -12.70 3.34
CA ALA A 185 -41.50 -13.93 3.19
C ALA A 185 -40.00 -13.65 3.28
N PRO A 186 -39.20 -14.53 3.91
CA PRO A 186 -37.76 -14.32 4.09
C PRO A 186 -37.11 -14.17 2.72
N SER A 187 -36.75 -12.93 2.35
CA SER A 187 -36.00 -12.68 1.14
C SER A 187 -34.59 -13.21 1.37
N THR A 188 -34.22 -14.24 0.61
CA THR A 188 -32.87 -14.78 0.62
C THR A 188 -31.90 -13.64 0.30
N PRO A 189 -31.00 -13.23 1.21
CA PRO A 189 -30.03 -12.18 0.90
C PRO A 189 -29.22 -12.63 -0.31
N SER A 190 -29.23 -11.81 -1.37
CA SER A 190 -28.51 -12.11 -2.61
C SER A 190 -27.04 -12.38 -2.26
N SER A 191 -26.62 -13.63 -2.45
CA SER A 191 -25.31 -14.16 -2.02
C SER A 191 -24.11 -13.44 -2.66
N LYS A 192 -24.34 -12.66 -3.72
CA LYS A 192 -23.29 -11.95 -4.47
C LYS A 192 -22.70 -10.73 -3.74
N ASN A 193 -23.34 -10.19 -2.69
CA ASN A 193 -22.91 -8.92 -2.07
C ASN A 193 -22.39 -9.02 -0.62
N ILE A 194 -22.25 -10.23 -0.06
CA ILE A 194 -22.00 -10.39 1.39
C ILE A 194 -20.59 -9.94 1.81
N LEU A 195 -19.61 -9.95 0.90
CA LEU A 195 -18.26 -9.46 1.17
C LEU A 195 -18.02 -8.01 0.75
N VAL A 196 -19.00 -7.40 0.06
CA VAL A 196 -18.87 -6.02 -0.43
C VAL A 196 -19.20 -5.10 0.72
N ASP A 197 -18.19 -4.41 1.26
CA ASP A 197 -18.40 -3.38 2.28
C ASP A 197 -19.07 -2.17 1.60
N PRO A 198 -20.36 -1.86 1.88
CA PRO A 198 -21.06 -0.77 1.23
C PRO A 198 -20.58 0.61 1.71
N ASP A 199 -19.89 0.67 2.84
CA ASP A 199 -19.50 1.93 3.50
C ASP A 199 -18.15 2.46 2.97
N VAL A 200 -17.40 1.64 2.22
CA VAL A 200 -16.17 2.07 1.54
C VAL A 200 -16.50 2.58 0.13
N PRO A 201 -16.09 3.82 -0.22
CA PRO A 201 -16.37 4.39 -1.54
C PRO A 201 -15.83 3.53 -2.69
N TRP A 202 -16.60 3.43 -3.79
CA TRP A 202 -16.26 2.51 -4.88
C TRP A 202 -14.96 2.93 -5.59
N ARG A 203 -14.66 4.23 -5.64
CA ARG A 203 -13.40 4.73 -6.22
C ARG A 203 -12.18 4.26 -5.43
N VAL A 204 -12.27 4.22 -4.10
CA VAL A 204 -11.20 3.72 -3.22
C VAL A 204 -10.92 2.25 -3.52
N LYS A 205 -11.97 1.44 -3.61
CA LYS A 205 -11.87 0.01 -3.98
C LYS A 205 -11.19 -0.19 -5.33
N LYS A 206 -11.59 0.61 -6.33
CA LYS A 206 -11.00 0.58 -7.67
C LYS A 206 -9.50 0.88 -7.63
N ILE A 207 -9.09 1.94 -6.94
CA ILE A 207 -7.68 2.34 -6.80
C ILE A 207 -6.86 1.23 -6.16
N ILE A 208 -7.36 0.62 -5.08
CA ILE A 208 -6.71 -0.50 -4.40
C ILE A 208 -6.57 -1.70 -5.35
N SER A 209 -7.64 -2.06 -6.07
CA SER A 209 -7.58 -3.15 -7.04
C SER A 209 -6.57 -2.90 -8.17
N SER A 210 -6.49 -1.67 -8.67
CA SER A 210 -5.51 -1.27 -9.69
C SER A 210 -4.08 -1.25 -9.15
N GLY A 211 -3.90 -0.91 -7.86
CA GLY A 211 -2.61 -0.96 -7.17
C GLY A 211 -2.09 -2.38 -6.99
N VAL A 212 -2.94 -3.31 -6.56
CA VAL A 212 -2.58 -4.74 -6.39
C VAL A 212 -2.16 -5.39 -7.71
N GLN A 213 -2.68 -4.93 -8.83
CA GLN A 213 -2.34 -5.41 -10.18
C GLN A 213 -1.04 -4.84 -10.74
N GLN A 214 -0.41 -3.86 -10.09
CA GLN A 214 0.83 -3.27 -10.59
C GLN A 214 1.99 -4.26 -10.57
N GLU A 215 2.95 -4.07 -11.47
CA GLU A 215 4.18 -4.85 -11.51
C GLU A 215 5.16 -4.50 -10.39
N ASP A 216 5.11 -3.26 -9.89
CA ASP A 216 5.93 -2.81 -8.79
C ASP A 216 5.44 -3.39 -7.45
N ASP A 217 6.26 -4.25 -6.84
CA ASP A 217 6.00 -4.88 -5.55
C ASP A 217 5.75 -3.87 -4.42
N THR A 218 6.35 -2.67 -4.50
CA THR A 218 6.14 -1.59 -3.52
C THR A 218 4.71 -1.07 -3.59
N ILE A 219 4.21 -0.83 -4.80
CA ILE A 219 2.86 -0.31 -5.04
C ILE A 219 1.83 -1.41 -4.73
N ALA A 220 2.06 -2.62 -5.24
CA ALA A 220 1.18 -3.74 -5.02
C ALA A 220 1.09 -4.10 -3.53
N GLY A 221 2.23 -4.09 -2.82
CA GLY A 221 2.30 -4.27 -1.39
C GLY A 221 1.60 -3.18 -0.58
N ALA A 222 1.77 -1.90 -0.96
CA ALA A 222 1.05 -0.79 -0.35
C ALA A 222 -0.47 -0.92 -0.51
N ALA A 223 -0.94 -1.31 -1.71
CA ALA A 223 -2.35 -1.56 -1.98
C ALA A 223 -2.89 -2.75 -1.16
N GLY A 224 -2.14 -3.85 -1.07
CA GLY A 224 -2.51 -4.99 -0.23
C GLY A 224 -2.59 -4.63 1.26
N ASN A 225 -1.65 -3.81 1.74
CA ASN A 225 -1.67 -3.33 3.12
C ASN A 225 -2.89 -2.44 3.39
N LEU A 226 -3.17 -1.49 2.50
CA LEU A 226 -4.34 -0.62 2.63
C LEU A 226 -5.66 -1.42 2.58
N ALA A 227 -5.74 -2.44 1.72
CA ALA A 227 -6.89 -3.36 1.70
C ALA A 227 -7.08 -4.07 3.04
N GLY A 228 -5.99 -4.52 3.66
CA GLY A 228 -5.96 -5.09 5.01
C GLY A 228 -6.47 -4.11 6.07
N ASP A 229 -5.92 -2.91 6.09
CA ASP A 229 -6.25 -1.89 7.10
C ASP A 229 -7.71 -1.42 6.97
N LEU A 230 -8.25 -1.43 5.75
CA LEU A 230 -9.65 -1.17 5.46
C LEU A 230 -10.56 -2.41 5.56
N ASN A 231 -10.06 -3.60 5.92
CA ASN A 231 -10.85 -4.84 5.97
C ASN A 231 -11.63 -5.14 4.65
N LEU A 232 -11.03 -4.88 3.49
CA LEU A 232 -11.65 -5.08 2.18
C LEU A 232 -11.56 -6.54 1.73
N PHE A 233 -12.38 -7.40 2.33
CA PHE A 233 -12.39 -8.85 2.07
C PHE A 233 -12.71 -9.22 0.62
N GLU A 234 -13.41 -8.35 -0.12
CA GLU A 234 -13.66 -8.50 -1.56
C GLU A 234 -12.37 -8.52 -2.42
N VAL A 235 -11.24 -8.05 -1.89
CA VAL A 235 -9.95 -8.01 -2.59
C VAL A 235 -9.18 -9.35 -2.47
N ILE A 236 -9.61 -10.26 -1.60
CA ILE A 236 -8.94 -11.56 -1.37
C ILE A 236 -8.73 -12.36 -2.68
N PRO A 237 -9.74 -12.56 -3.56
CA PRO A 237 -9.53 -13.29 -4.82
C PRO A 237 -8.48 -12.64 -5.72
N LEU A 238 -8.42 -11.31 -5.72
CA LEU A 238 -7.42 -10.58 -6.50
C LEU A 238 -6.02 -10.83 -5.93
N LEU A 239 -5.83 -10.76 -4.62
CA LEU A 239 -4.54 -11.03 -3.96
C LEU A 239 -4.08 -12.49 -4.16
N ILE A 240 -5.01 -13.45 -4.15
CA ILE A 240 -4.71 -14.85 -4.45
C ILE A 240 -4.10 -14.98 -5.86
N ASN A 241 -4.68 -14.29 -6.83
CA ASN A 241 -4.22 -14.33 -8.22
C ASN A 241 -2.89 -13.58 -8.42
N THR A 242 -2.63 -12.50 -7.68
CA THR A 242 -1.42 -11.68 -7.87
C THR A 242 -0.21 -12.13 -7.06
N GLN A 243 -0.36 -12.99 -6.05
CA GLN A 243 0.78 -13.43 -5.23
C GLN A 243 1.80 -14.29 -5.99
N VAL A 244 1.43 -14.88 -7.13
CA VAL A 244 2.31 -15.66 -8.01
C VAL A 244 2.35 -15.00 -9.38
N GLN A 245 3.51 -14.44 -9.74
CA GLN A 245 3.75 -13.87 -11.06
C GLN A 245 4.74 -14.77 -11.80
N GLY A 246 4.40 -15.22 -13.01
CA GLY A 246 5.32 -16.04 -13.82
C GLY A 246 4.78 -17.37 -14.37
N GLY A 247 3.48 -17.65 -14.23
CA GLY A 247 2.90 -18.90 -14.79
C GLY A 247 2.62 -18.90 -16.30
N GLY A 248 2.57 -17.73 -16.96
CA GLY A 248 2.05 -17.61 -18.33
C GLY A 248 2.93 -16.89 -19.35
N ALA A 249 4.10 -16.38 -18.94
CA ALA A 249 5.04 -15.72 -19.83
C ALA A 249 6.40 -16.39 -19.70
N ALA A 250 6.50 -17.60 -20.27
CA ALA A 250 7.74 -17.97 -20.94
C ALA A 250 8.14 -16.74 -21.78
N GLY A 251 9.33 -16.21 -21.53
CA GLY A 251 9.73 -14.88 -21.97
C GLY A 251 9.27 -14.60 -23.40
N ALA A 252 8.37 -13.63 -23.54
CA ALA A 252 8.12 -12.94 -24.80
C ALA A 252 9.32 -12.03 -25.13
N GLY A 253 10.53 -12.58 -25.01
CA GLY A 253 11.70 -12.10 -25.74
C GLY A 253 11.43 -12.46 -27.18
N GLY A 254 11.06 -11.45 -27.97
CA GLY A 254 10.64 -11.62 -29.35
C GLY A 254 11.57 -12.53 -30.15
N GLY A 255 10.97 -13.55 -30.76
CA GLY A 255 11.36 -14.07 -32.07
C GLY A 255 12.70 -14.80 -32.21
N ASN A 256 13.49 -14.99 -31.16
CA ASN A 256 14.74 -15.74 -31.27
C ASN A 256 14.66 -17.00 -30.41
N ASP A 257 14.56 -18.15 -31.08
CA ASP A 257 14.72 -19.54 -30.60
C ASP A 257 16.13 -19.81 -30.01
N GLY A 258 16.71 -18.82 -29.34
CA GLY A 258 18.02 -18.87 -28.70
C GLY A 258 17.92 -19.44 -27.30
N ALA A 259 18.92 -20.23 -26.91
CA ALA A 259 19.03 -20.75 -25.54
C ALA A 259 18.96 -19.63 -24.50
N LEU A 260 18.25 -19.86 -23.40
CA LEU A 260 18.19 -18.94 -22.26
C LEU A 260 19.56 -18.79 -21.58
N ALA A 261 20.35 -19.86 -21.57
CA ALA A 261 21.74 -19.85 -21.13
C ALA A 261 22.51 -21.05 -21.71
N PHE A 262 23.83 -20.91 -21.80
CA PHE A 262 24.75 -22.00 -22.07
C PHE A 262 25.68 -22.19 -20.87
N ILE A 263 25.81 -23.43 -20.41
CA ILE A 263 26.78 -23.80 -19.38
C ILE A 263 27.79 -24.73 -20.03
N MET A 264 29.02 -24.27 -20.18
CA MET A 264 30.13 -25.09 -20.67
C MET A 264 30.87 -25.69 -19.46
N VAL A 265 30.92 -27.02 -19.40
CA VAL A 265 31.72 -27.76 -18.41
C VAL A 265 32.82 -28.48 -19.17
N GLY A 266 34.07 -28.06 -18.95
CA GLY A 266 35.23 -28.65 -19.60
C GLY A 266 36.30 -29.08 -18.60
N THR A 267 36.90 -30.24 -18.86
CA THR A 267 38.14 -30.72 -18.25
C THR A 267 39.30 -30.47 -19.19
N GLN A 268 40.34 -29.81 -18.67
CA GLN A 268 41.60 -29.65 -19.37
C GLN A 268 42.57 -30.73 -18.91
N GLN A 269 42.99 -31.59 -19.83
CA GLN A 269 44.04 -32.57 -19.59
C GLN A 269 45.29 -32.15 -20.35
N ALA A 270 46.36 -31.89 -19.61
CA ALA A 270 47.69 -31.68 -20.19
C ALA A 270 48.34 -33.04 -20.45
N PHE A 271 48.96 -33.19 -21.62
CA PHE A 271 49.72 -34.37 -22.00
C PHE A 271 50.99 -33.95 -22.74
N VAL A 272 51.96 -34.85 -22.84
CA VAL A 272 53.17 -34.61 -23.63
C VAL A 272 52.86 -34.96 -25.07
N SER A 273 52.81 -33.95 -25.95
CA SER A 273 52.51 -34.15 -27.36
C SER A 273 53.72 -34.58 -28.16
N ASP A 274 54.90 -34.12 -27.76
CA ASP A 274 56.15 -34.43 -28.42
C ASP A 274 57.30 -34.45 -27.42
N LEU A 275 58.35 -35.21 -27.73
CA LEU A 275 59.56 -35.34 -26.94
C LEU A 275 60.73 -35.10 -27.87
N THR A 276 61.37 -33.93 -27.75
CA THR A 276 62.61 -33.70 -28.50
C THR A 276 63.75 -34.34 -27.72
N PRO A 277 64.45 -35.36 -28.27
CA PRO A 277 65.57 -35.97 -27.58
C PRO A 277 66.75 -35.01 -27.57
N VAL A 278 67.29 -34.76 -26.38
CA VAL A 278 68.51 -33.96 -26.20
C VAL A 278 69.62 -34.92 -25.80
N VAL A 279 70.55 -35.15 -26.74
CA VAL A 279 71.65 -36.11 -26.57
C VAL A 279 72.94 -35.40 -26.15
N GLY A 280 73.52 -35.89 -25.06
CA GLY A 280 74.89 -35.59 -24.64
C GLY A 280 75.79 -36.82 -24.79
N THR A 281 77.11 -36.62 -24.71
CA THR A 281 78.11 -37.66 -25.05
C THR A 281 77.96 -38.99 -24.30
N ASN A 282 77.26 -39.04 -23.16
CA ASN A 282 76.92 -40.28 -22.42
C ASN A 282 75.54 -40.20 -21.70
N ALA A 283 74.61 -39.35 -22.15
CA ALA A 283 73.30 -39.17 -21.50
C ALA A 283 72.22 -38.80 -22.53
N VAL A 284 71.00 -39.27 -22.31
CA VAL A 284 69.83 -38.90 -23.11
C VAL A 284 68.79 -38.28 -22.19
N GLY A 285 68.42 -37.04 -22.47
CA GLY A 285 67.25 -36.38 -21.88
C GLY A 285 66.17 -36.20 -22.94
N PHE A 286 64.95 -35.94 -22.50
CA PHE A 286 63.88 -35.54 -23.40
C PHE A 286 63.34 -34.19 -22.94
N ASP A 287 63.18 -33.27 -23.87
CA ASP A 287 62.50 -32.00 -23.65
C ASP A 287 61.02 -32.16 -24.06
N PRO A 288 60.07 -32.28 -23.10
CA PRO A 288 58.68 -32.52 -23.41
C PRO A 288 58.00 -31.24 -23.88
N THR A 289 57.34 -31.32 -25.03
CA THR A 289 56.37 -30.32 -25.45
C THR A 289 55.01 -30.69 -24.85
N LEU A 290 54.50 -29.83 -23.97
CA LEU A 290 53.16 -30.01 -23.38
C LEU A 290 52.09 -29.45 -24.31
N ALA A 291 51.04 -30.25 -24.53
CA ALA A 291 49.80 -29.80 -25.16
C ALA A 291 48.63 -30.03 -24.20
N VAL A 292 47.54 -29.28 -24.42
CA VAL A 292 46.34 -29.39 -23.60
C VAL A 292 45.17 -29.79 -24.49
N VAL A 293 44.49 -30.88 -24.14
CA VAL A 293 43.18 -31.21 -24.70
C VAL A 293 42.11 -30.71 -23.73
N THR A 294 41.18 -29.90 -24.23
CA THR A 294 39.96 -29.55 -23.50
C THR A 294 38.83 -30.44 -23.99
N SER A 295 38.31 -31.30 -23.11
CA SER A 295 37.12 -32.10 -23.36
C SER A 295 35.99 -31.63 -22.45
N GLY A 296 34.76 -31.61 -22.93
CA GLY A 296 33.67 -31.06 -22.14
C GLY A 296 32.32 -31.19 -22.81
N THR A 297 31.28 -30.79 -22.06
CA THR A 297 29.90 -30.74 -22.52
C THR A 297 29.36 -29.32 -22.44
N VAL A 298 28.57 -28.92 -23.42
CA VAL A 298 27.80 -27.67 -23.39
C VAL A 298 26.34 -28.03 -23.09
N LEU A 299 25.84 -27.57 -21.94
CA LEU A 299 24.44 -27.68 -21.57
C LEU A 299 23.71 -26.43 -22.09
N ARG A 300 22.68 -26.64 -22.89
CA ARG A 300 21.78 -25.60 -23.40
C ARG A 300 20.52 -25.58 -22.55
N ILE A 301 20.19 -24.42 -21.97
CA ILE A 301 18.94 -24.24 -21.21
C ILE A 301 17.89 -23.68 -22.17
N ASP A 302 16.99 -24.54 -22.66
CA ASP A 302 15.94 -24.16 -23.60
C ASP A 302 14.65 -23.71 -22.93
N GLY A 303 14.45 -24.07 -21.66
CA GLY A 303 13.28 -23.68 -20.90
C GLY A 303 13.61 -23.58 -19.42
N ALA A 304 13.47 -22.38 -18.86
CA ALA A 304 13.45 -22.16 -17.42
C ALA A 304 12.08 -21.57 -17.08
N SER A 305 11.31 -22.28 -16.25
CA SER A 305 10.14 -21.66 -15.61
C SER A 305 10.63 -20.94 -14.37
N VAL A 306 10.52 -19.61 -14.38
CA VAL A 306 10.79 -18.78 -13.21
C VAL A 306 9.46 -18.40 -12.61
N ILE A 307 9.16 -18.94 -11.43
CA ILE A 307 7.99 -18.55 -10.65
C ILE A 307 8.45 -17.51 -9.64
N THR A 308 7.99 -16.27 -9.81
CA THR A 308 8.26 -15.19 -8.86
C THR A 308 7.12 -15.12 -7.85
N TYR A 309 7.45 -15.39 -6.59
CA TYR A 309 6.52 -15.25 -5.48
C TYR A 309 6.59 -13.85 -4.89
N ARG A 310 5.47 -13.15 -4.89
CA ARG A 310 5.36 -11.80 -4.29
C ARG A 310 5.07 -11.93 -2.81
N THR A 311 6.13 -12.02 -2.01
CA THR A 311 6.03 -12.24 -0.55
C THR A 311 5.23 -11.15 0.16
N ILE A 312 5.33 -9.88 -0.25
CA ILE A 312 4.58 -8.77 0.37
C ILE A 312 3.08 -8.94 0.14
N ILE A 313 2.67 -9.35 -1.06
CA ILE A 313 1.27 -9.64 -1.38
C ILE A 313 0.77 -10.83 -0.55
N HIS A 314 1.58 -11.87 -0.43
CA HIS A 314 1.24 -13.03 0.38
C HIS A 314 1.04 -12.69 1.86
N TYR A 315 1.87 -11.81 2.44
CA TYR A 315 1.67 -11.33 3.81
C TYR A 315 0.39 -10.50 3.97
N ALA A 316 0.10 -9.61 3.01
CA ALA A 316 -1.13 -8.84 3.00
C ALA A 316 -2.37 -9.75 2.88
N LEU A 317 -2.31 -10.75 1.99
CA LEU A 317 -3.35 -11.77 1.82
C LEU A 317 -3.60 -12.53 3.12
N THR A 318 -2.56 -13.10 3.72
CA THR A 318 -2.68 -13.88 4.98
C THR A 318 -3.24 -13.02 6.11
N ARG A 319 -2.77 -11.78 6.26
CA ARG A 319 -3.30 -10.85 7.28
C ARG A 319 -4.79 -10.57 7.06
N LEU A 320 -5.18 -10.24 5.84
CA LEU A 320 -6.58 -9.95 5.49
C LEU A 320 -7.47 -11.20 5.61
N ALA A 321 -6.96 -12.36 5.22
CA ALA A 321 -7.65 -13.64 5.31
C ALA A 321 -7.88 -14.07 6.76
N ASN A 322 -6.85 -13.97 7.61
CA ASN A 322 -6.97 -14.21 9.05
C ASN A 322 -8.02 -13.26 9.66
N ALA A 323 -7.97 -11.96 9.34
CA ALA A 323 -8.95 -10.99 9.83
C ALA A 323 -10.40 -11.29 9.34
N ALA A 324 -10.54 -11.77 8.11
CA ALA A 324 -11.83 -12.18 7.56
C ALA A 324 -12.41 -13.42 8.26
N TRP A 325 -11.54 -14.25 8.84
CA TRP A 325 -11.86 -15.57 9.39
C TRP A 325 -11.60 -15.65 10.91
N ASP A 326 -11.94 -14.57 11.63
CA ASP A 326 -11.83 -14.45 13.10
C ASP A 326 -10.46 -14.83 13.67
N GLY A 327 -9.39 -14.46 12.98
CA GLY A 327 -8.02 -14.73 13.41
C GLY A 327 -7.56 -16.18 13.22
N ARG A 328 -8.35 -17.04 12.57
CA ARG A 328 -7.89 -18.38 12.18
C ARG A 328 -6.72 -18.27 11.22
N LYS A 329 -5.69 -19.05 11.50
CA LYS A 329 -4.41 -19.06 10.78
C LYS A 329 -4.55 -19.64 9.37
N THR A 330 -4.26 -18.84 8.35
CA THR A 330 -4.21 -19.26 6.94
C THR A 330 -2.79 -19.45 6.42
N GLU A 331 -1.77 -19.26 7.24
CA GLU A 331 -0.35 -19.48 6.87
C GLU A 331 -0.08 -20.87 6.26
N PRO A 332 -0.73 -21.98 6.69
CA PRO A 332 -0.50 -23.30 6.10
C PRO A 332 -0.88 -23.43 4.60
N LEU A 333 -1.65 -22.48 4.06
CA LEU A 333 -2.02 -22.47 2.63
C LEU A 333 -0.81 -22.13 1.73
N GLY A 334 0.20 -21.42 2.26
CA GLY A 334 1.41 -21.04 1.52
C GLY A 334 1.11 -20.24 0.24
N PHE A 335 1.85 -20.51 -0.83
CA PHE A 335 1.67 -19.83 -2.13
C PHE A 335 0.78 -20.62 -3.11
N ASP A 336 0.10 -21.67 -2.66
CA ASP A 336 -0.72 -22.54 -3.52
C ASP A 336 -2.07 -21.88 -3.85
N GLN A 337 -2.17 -21.27 -5.04
CA GLN A 337 -3.37 -20.57 -5.49
C GLN A 337 -4.62 -21.44 -5.49
N LYS A 338 -4.48 -22.75 -5.77
CA LYS A 338 -5.63 -23.67 -5.79
C LYS A 338 -6.16 -23.89 -4.38
N LYS A 339 -5.28 -24.15 -3.41
CA LYS A 339 -5.68 -24.26 -2.01
C LYS A 339 -6.36 -23.00 -1.50
N TRP A 340 -5.82 -21.83 -1.85
CA TRP A 340 -6.43 -20.54 -1.53
C TRP A 340 -7.83 -20.37 -2.13
N ALA A 341 -8.01 -20.71 -3.40
CA ALA A 341 -9.32 -20.62 -4.06
C ALA A 341 -10.33 -21.62 -3.47
N GLU A 342 -9.91 -22.83 -3.14
CA GLU A 342 -10.76 -23.82 -2.49
C GLU A 342 -11.19 -23.37 -1.09
N TRP A 343 -10.24 -22.92 -0.27
CA TRP A 343 -10.51 -22.36 1.05
C TRP A 343 -11.50 -21.18 0.98
N TYR A 344 -11.26 -20.22 0.08
CA TYR A 344 -12.11 -19.04 -0.07
C TYR A 344 -13.57 -19.43 -0.38
N ASN A 345 -13.76 -20.37 -1.31
CA ASN A 345 -15.10 -20.77 -1.76
C ASN A 345 -15.81 -21.72 -0.79
N LYS A 346 -15.09 -22.68 -0.21
CA LYS A 346 -15.68 -23.75 0.62
C LYS A 346 -15.77 -23.38 2.09
N GLU A 347 -14.90 -22.50 2.58
CA GLU A 347 -14.78 -22.21 4.01
C GLU A 347 -15.12 -20.75 4.32
N LEU A 348 -14.41 -19.79 3.70
CA LEU A 348 -14.58 -18.38 4.04
C LEU A 348 -15.97 -17.85 3.65
N LEU A 349 -16.41 -18.08 2.41
CA LEU A 349 -17.70 -17.57 1.93
C LEU A 349 -18.89 -18.08 2.77
N PRO A 350 -19.05 -19.40 3.01
CA PRO A 350 -20.12 -19.90 3.88
C PRO A 350 -20.03 -19.37 5.31
N TYR A 351 -18.82 -19.26 5.86
CA TYR A 351 -18.60 -18.69 7.18
C TYR A 351 -19.10 -17.24 7.27
N ARG A 352 -18.75 -16.38 6.29
CA ARG A 352 -19.20 -14.98 6.27
C ARG A 352 -20.71 -14.83 6.06
N GLN A 353 -21.32 -15.76 5.32
CA GLN A 353 -22.78 -15.85 5.21
C GLN A 353 -23.44 -16.14 6.57
N GLN A 354 -22.87 -17.08 7.34
CA GLN A 354 -23.36 -17.44 8.67
C GLN A 354 -23.23 -16.27 9.66
N VAL A 355 -22.13 -15.52 9.61
CA VAL A 355 -21.94 -14.30 10.41
C VAL A 355 -22.95 -13.22 10.04
N ALA A 356 -23.14 -12.97 8.74
CA ALA A 356 -24.11 -11.99 8.26
C ALA A 356 -25.56 -12.37 8.63
N ALA A 357 -25.86 -13.67 8.69
CA ALA A 357 -27.13 -14.20 9.17
C ALA A 357 -27.28 -14.19 10.71
N GLY A 358 -26.23 -13.82 11.46
CA GLY A 358 -26.21 -13.84 12.92
C GLY A 358 -26.22 -15.25 13.53
N THR A 359 -26.06 -16.30 12.71
CA THR A 359 -26.05 -17.70 13.18
C THR A 359 -24.77 -18.08 13.91
N VAL A 360 -23.68 -17.36 13.64
CA VAL A 360 -22.39 -17.51 14.33
C VAL A 360 -22.04 -16.17 14.94
N THR A 361 -21.85 -16.14 16.25
CA THR A 361 -21.36 -14.97 16.98
C THR A 361 -19.88 -14.81 16.70
N ASN A 362 -19.49 -13.65 16.15
CA ASN A 362 -18.10 -13.29 15.96
C ASN A 362 -17.40 -13.15 17.34
N PRO A 363 -16.41 -14.00 17.67
CA PRO A 363 -15.61 -13.82 18.87
C PRO A 363 -14.74 -12.57 18.66
N LYS A 364 -15.17 -11.45 19.26
CA LYS A 364 -14.49 -10.15 19.16
C LYS A 364 -13.03 -10.19 19.58
#